data_AF-A0A8K0CP40-F1
#
_entry.id   AF-A0A8K0CP40-F1
#
_cell.length_a   1.000
_cell.length_b   1.000
_cell.length_c   1.000
_cell.angle_alpha   90.00
_cell.angle_beta   90.00
_cell.angle_gamma   90.00
#
_symmetry.space_group_name_H-M   'P 1'
#
loop_
_entity.id
_entity.type
_entity.pdbx_description
1 polymer ?
#
loop_
_entity_poly.entity_id
_entity_poly.type
_entity_poly.pdbx_seq_one_letter_code
_entity_poly.pdbx_strand_id
1 'polypeptide(L)'
;MFFRLSLRRILLYVFLCGGAVFFMFSTLQQCSLPNKLKKRPWYFSEGTEFPRAFKGLPNLFPGQTEGDRVIEQLMYVPEDYKGSDSPQKVILAYDGLNTWKQKTGSEAFHGCPVSRCSLTEDEERTRNADAILYKDHFIHSTVSRPPKQVWIMYLLECPYHTQSVQYPNVFNWTATYRRDSDLVAPYEKWTYYNRQ
;
A
#
# COMPACT_ATOMS: atom_id res chain seq x y z
N MET A 1 5.19 14.68 -8.03
CA MET A 1 6.28 13.72 -7.75
C MET A 1 5.73 12.34 -8.03
N PHE A 2 6.41 11.51 -8.83
CA PHE A 2 6.01 10.11 -9.03
C PHE A 2 6.42 9.31 -7.79
N PHE A 3 5.48 8.58 -7.19
CA PHE A 3 5.80 7.60 -6.15
C PHE A 3 5.46 6.22 -6.69
N ARG A 4 6.47 5.36 -6.73
CA ARG A 4 6.31 3.93 -6.98
C ARG A 4 5.94 3.28 -5.66
N LEU A 5 4.81 2.57 -5.59
CA LEU A 5 4.44 1.71 -4.45
C LEU A 5 5.44 0.53 -4.39
N SER A 6 6.62 0.79 -3.83
CA SER A 6 7.70 -0.16 -3.68
C SER A 6 8.45 0.14 -2.40
N LEU A 7 8.43 -0.84 -1.50
CA LEU A 7 9.00 -0.94 -0.14
C LEU A 7 10.53 -0.79 -0.02
N ARG A 8 11.12 0.19 -0.70
CA ARG A 8 12.59 0.35 -0.69
C ARG A 8 12.99 1.79 -0.51
N ARG A 9 13.03 2.24 0.75
CA ARG A 9 13.84 3.40 1.16
C ARG A 9 14.52 3.12 2.50
N ILE A 10 15.67 2.45 2.43
CA ILE A 10 16.73 2.51 3.44
C ILE A 10 18.06 2.61 2.68
N LEU A 11 18.71 3.77 2.76
CA LEU A 11 20.05 3.89 3.36
C LEU A 11 20.38 5.38 3.57
N LEU A 12 20.59 5.69 4.84
CA LEU A 12 20.94 6.98 5.40
C LEU A 12 22.39 7.36 5.11
N TYR A 13 22.57 8.66 4.90
CA TYR A 13 23.63 9.51 5.46
C TYR A 13 24.52 8.88 6.54
N VAL A 14 25.81 8.72 6.26
CA VAL A 14 26.92 8.82 7.24
C VAL A 14 28.15 9.36 6.51
N PHE A 15 28.54 10.59 6.83
CA PHE A 15 29.90 11.00 7.21
C PHE A 15 29.86 12.51 7.47
N LEU A 16 29.65 12.85 8.75
CA LEU A 16 29.77 14.21 9.28
C LEU A 16 31.24 14.65 9.19
N CYS A 17 31.42 15.83 8.61
CA CYS A 17 32.66 16.60 8.55
C CYS A 17 33.25 16.80 9.95
N GLY A 18 34.57 16.62 10.05
CA GLY A 18 35.35 17.16 11.15
C GLY A 18 35.53 18.68 11.02
N GLY A 19 35.74 19.32 12.17
CA GLY A 19 36.55 20.54 12.27
C GLY A 19 35.82 21.86 12.58
N ALA A 20 36.34 22.49 13.64
CA ALA A 20 36.39 23.92 13.92
C ALA A 20 35.22 24.61 14.67
N VAL A 21 35.53 24.96 15.92
CA VAL A 21 34.95 26.02 16.75
C VAL A 21 35.30 27.39 16.14
N PHE A 22 34.35 28.32 15.93
CA PHE A 22 34.63 29.76 15.92
C PHE A 22 33.37 30.62 16.20
N PHE A 23 33.45 31.36 17.32
CA PHE A 23 32.93 32.70 17.65
C PHE A 23 31.44 33.10 17.54
N MET A 24 30.94 33.58 18.69
CA MET A 24 29.82 34.51 18.82
C MET A 24 30.10 35.85 18.10
N PHE A 25 29.15 36.30 17.27
CA PHE A 25 28.84 37.71 17.08
C PHE A 25 27.32 37.87 16.90
N SER A 26 26.76 38.77 17.69
CA SER A 26 25.38 39.24 17.67
C SER A 26 25.16 40.23 16.53
N THR A 27 24.07 40.08 15.75
CA THR A 27 23.02 41.09 15.50
C THR A 27 22.04 40.67 14.39
N LEU A 28 20.74 40.81 14.72
CA LEU A 28 19.57 41.05 13.85
C LEU A 28 19.42 40.23 12.55
N GLN A 29 18.60 39.17 12.58
CA GLN A 29 17.89 38.71 11.37
C GLN A 29 16.54 38.06 11.73
N GLN A 30 15.46 38.80 11.43
CA GLN A 30 14.06 38.40 11.22
C GLN A 30 13.40 37.34 12.14
N CYS A 31 12.34 37.74 12.84
CA CYS A 31 11.23 36.84 13.18
C CYS A 31 10.60 36.29 11.89
N SER A 32 11.14 35.22 11.32
CA SER A 32 10.35 34.35 10.45
C SER A 32 9.51 33.47 11.35
N LEU A 33 8.19 33.67 11.36
CA LEU A 33 7.24 32.66 11.84
C LEU A 33 7.70 31.30 11.31
N PRO A 34 7.85 30.26 12.16
CA PRO A 34 8.18 28.94 11.65
C PRO A 34 7.10 28.60 10.65
N ASN A 35 7.49 28.54 9.37
CA ASN A 35 6.65 28.12 8.28
C ASN A 35 5.95 26.85 8.77
N LYS A 36 4.62 26.85 8.95
CA LYS A 36 3.88 25.66 9.38
C LYS A 36 4.39 24.53 8.52
N LEU A 37 5.14 23.58 9.10
CA LEU A 37 5.67 22.44 8.36
C LEU A 37 4.46 21.75 7.75
N LYS A 38 4.23 21.97 6.44
CA LYS A 38 3.10 21.40 5.71
C LYS A 38 3.29 19.88 5.81
N LYS A 39 2.47 19.25 6.66
CA LYS A 39 2.52 17.80 6.87
C LYS A 39 2.22 17.12 5.54
N ARG A 40 3.02 16.11 5.20
CA ARG A 40 2.92 15.37 3.93
C ARG A 40 2.33 13.98 4.19
N PRO A 41 1.51 13.43 3.28
CA PRO A 41 0.98 12.06 3.41
C PRO A 41 2.06 10.99 3.61
N TRP A 42 1.76 9.97 4.42
CA TRP A 42 2.67 8.89 4.84
C TRP A 42 3.36 8.14 3.70
N TYR A 43 2.72 8.07 2.52
CA TYR A 43 3.28 7.39 1.35
C TYR A 43 4.38 8.20 0.64
N PHE A 44 4.73 9.40 1.10
CA PHE A 44 5.93 10.11 0.66
C PHE A 44 7.13 9.79 1.57
N SER A 45 8.35 9.95 1.06
CA SER A 45 9.59 9.59 1.78
C SER A 45 9.89 10.37 3.06
N GLU A 46 9.13 11.41 3.35
CA GLU A 46 9.18 12.20 4.60
C GLU A 46 7.75 12.50 5.08
N GLY A 47 6.82 11.63 4.70
CA GLY A 47 5.42 11.72 5.06
C GLY A 47 5.22 11.52 6.56
N THR A 48 4.57 12.48 7.21
CA THR A 48 4.23 12.42 8.64
C THR A 48 2.73 12.49 8.88
N GLU A 49 1.94 12.68 7.82
CA GLU A 49 0.48 12.67 7.85
C GLU A 49 -0.01 11.24 7.59
N PHE A 50 -0.30 10.55 8.69
CA PHE A 50 -0.97 9.25 8.68
C PHE A 50 -2.49 9.43 8.72
N PRO A 51 -3.25 8.56 8.03
CA PRO A 51 -4.70 8.55 8.14
C PRO A 51 -5.13 8.18 9.56
N ARG A 52 -6.36 8.58 9.90
CA ARG A 52 -7.04 8.14 11.11
C ARG A 52 -8.04 7.05 10.74
N ALA A 53 -8.47 6.28 11.74
CA ALA A 53 -9.61 5.38 11.61
C ALA A 53 -10.79 6.12 10.94
N PHE A 54 -11.22 5.60 9.81
CA PHE A 54 -12.29 6.19 9.02
C PHE A 54 -13.62 5.99 9.75
N LYS A 55 -14.48 7.01 9.74
CA LYS A 55 -15.83 6.95 10.32
C LYS A 55 -16.88 7.02 9.22
N GLY A 56 -17.80 6.07 9.19
CA GLY A 56 -18.86 5.99 8.19
C GLY A 56 -18.48 5.19 6.95
N LEU A 57 -19.24 5.36 5.87
CA LEU A 57 -19.05 4.62 4.61
C LEU A 57 -17.92 5.25 3.77
N PRO A 58 -16.83 4.51 3.51
CA PRO A 58 -15.72 5.05 2.74
C PRO A 58 -15.97 4.89 1.23
N ASN A 59 -15.40 5.81 0.46
CA ASN A 59 -15.49 5.84 -1.00
C ASN A 59 -14.27 5.15 -1.63
N LEU A 60 -14.19 3.81 -1.49
CA LEU A 60 -13.01 3.02 -1.88
C LEU A 60 -13.23 2.21 -3.16
N PHE A 61 -14.47 1.84 -3.43
CA PHE A 61 -14.84 0.90 -4.49
C PHE A 61 -15.35 1.61 -5.75
N PRO A 62 -15.32 0.92 -6.91
CA PRO A 62 -15.83 1.43 -8.17
C PRO A 62 -17.27 1.98 -8.06
N GLY A 63 -17.55 3.06 -8.78
CA GLY A 63 -18.87 3.69 -8.81
C GLY A 63 -19.22 4.57 -7.61
N GLN A 64 -18.36 4.63 -6.59
CA GLN A 64 -18.57 5.54 -5.44
C GLN A 64 -18.02 6.95 -5.68
N THR A 65 -17.07 7.11 -6.60
CA THR A 65 -16.50 8.42 -7.00
C THR A 65 -16.14 8.45 -8.48
N GLU A 66 -16.04 9.66 -9.02
CA GLU A 66 -15.55 9.93 -10.38
C GLU A 66 -14.00 9.80 -10.52
N GLY A 67 -13.29 9.76 -9.38
CA GLY A 67 -11.83 9.73 -9.33
C GLY A 67 -11.22 8.33 -9.39
N ASP A 68 -9.88 8.26 -9.37
CA ASP A 68 -9.15 6.98 -9.36
C ASP A 68 -9.10 6.30 -7.98
N ARG A 69 -9.57 6.95 -6.91
CA ARG A 69 -9.64 6.43 -5.53
C ARG A 69 -8.32 6.03 -4.88
N VAL A 70 -7.17 6.20 -5.53
CA VAL A 70 -5.88 5.70 -5.03
C VAL A 70 -5.51 6.39 -3.71
N ILE A 71 -5.78 7.70 -3.57
CA ILE A 71 -5.44 8.43 -2.34
C ILE A 71 -6.38 8.01 -1.22
N GLU A 72 -7.67 7.85 -1.51
CA GLU A 72 -8.69 7.39 -0.59
C GLU A 72 -8.36 5.98 -0.07
N GLN A 73 -7.92 5.08 -0.95
CA GLN A 73 -7.47 3.73 -0.60
C GLN A 73 -6.19 3.76 0.26
N LEU A 74 -5.18 4.57 -0.09
CA LEU A 74 -3.96 4.70 0.70
C LEU A 74 -4.17 5.38 2.06
N MET A 75 -5.20 6.21 2.18
CA MET A 75 -5.53 6.95 3.40
C MET A 75 -6.68 6.31 4.18
N TYR A 76 -7.02 5.04 3.90
CA TYR A 76 -8.05 4.31 4.61
C TYR A 76 -7.48 3.48 5.76
N VAL A 77 -8.12 3.58 6.93
CA VAL A 77 -7.89 2.71 8.09
C VAL A 77 -9.25 2.28 8.60
N PRO A 78 -9.53 0.96 8.74
CA PRO A 78 -10.79 0.48 9.29
C PRO A 78 -11.08 1.02 10.70
N GLU A 79 -12.36 1.25 11.01
CA GLU A 79 -12.78 1.79 12.32
C GLU A 79 -12.43 0.85 13.48
N ASP A 80 -12.47 -0.45 13.23
CA ASP A 80 -12.17 -1.51 14.20
C ASP A 80 -10.69 -1.84 14.34
N TYR A 81 -9.81 -1.15 13.60
CA TYR A 81 -8.37 -1.38 13.66
C TYR A 81 -7.76 -0.78 14.94
N LYS A 82 -7.35 -1.67 15.86
CA LYS A 82 -6.76 -1.33 17.17
C LYS A 82 -5.24 -1.45 17.18
N GLY A 83 -4.58 -1.30 16.03
CA GLY A 83 -3.12 -1.42 15.94
C GLY A 83 -2.65 -2.78 16.46
N SER A 84 -1.86 -2.77 17.54
CA SER A 84 -1.25 -3.97 18.12
C SER A 84 -2.22 -4.97 18.77
N ASP A 85 -3.49 -4.62 18.92
CA ASP A 85 -4.49 -5.53 19.48
C ASP A 85 -5.36 -6.16 18.38
N SER A 86 -5.14 -5.78 17.13
CA SER A 86 -5.85 -6.33 15.99
C SER A 86 -5.32 -7.72 15.64
N PRO A 87 -6.20 -8.67 15.25
CA PRO A 87 -5.78 -9.96 14.72
C PRO A 87 -4.93 -9.76 13.48
N GLN A 88 -3.87 -10.55 13.35
CA GLN A 88 -3.03 -10.51 12.16
C GLN A 88 -3.77 -11.13 10.97
N LYS A 89 -3.79 -10.41 9.86
CA LYS A 89 -4.35 -10.86 8.58
C LYS A 89 -3.30 -11.56 7.74
N VAL A 90 -3.62 -12.72 7.19
CA VAL A 90 -2.70 -13.49 6.33
C VAL A 90 -3.08 -13.33 4.87
N ILE A 91 -2.12 -12.92 4.06
CA ILE A 91 -2.27 -12.76 2.61
C ILE A 91 -1.35 -13.79 1.93
N LEU A 92 -1.95 -14.72 1.19
CA LEU A 92 -1.23 -15.71 0.40
C LEU A 92 -0.98 -15.15 -1.00
N ALA A 93 0.28 -15.01 -1.40
CA ALA A 93 0.66 -14.76 -2.78
C ALA A 93 0.79 -16.10 -3.51
N TYR A 94 -0.21 -16.45 -4.31
CA TYR A 94 -0.31 -17.79 -4.91
C TYR A 94 0.81 -18.04 -5.93
N ASP A 95 1.15 -17.04 -6.75
CA ASP A 95 2.24 -17.12 -7.74
C ASP A 95 3.65 -16.91 -7.13
N GLY A 96 3.77 -17.00 -5.80
CA GLY A 96 5.00 -16.82 -5.05
C GLY A 96 5.40 -15.35 -4.84
N LEU A 97 6.21 -15.07 -3.80
CA LEU A 97 6.57 -13.70 -3.41
C LEU A 97 7.72 -13.10 -4.23
N ASN A 98 8.48 -13.93 -4.94
CA ASN A 98 9.59 -13.49 -5.80
C ASN A 98 9.12 -12.54 -6.92
N THR A 99 7.95 -12.80 -7.52
CA THR A 99 7.35 -11.95 -8.57
C THR A 99 6.98 -10.55 -8.06
N TRP A 100 6.87 -10.39 -6.74
CA TRP A 100 6.58 -9.16 -6.02
C TRP A 100 7.82 -8.50 -5.41
N LYS A 101 8.98 -9.17 -5.47
CA LYS A 101 10.21 -8.77 -4.78
C LYS A 101 10.00 -8.57 -3.26
N GLN A 102 9.12 -9.38 -2.68
CA GLN A 102 8.80 -9.38 -1.25
C GLN A 102 9.30 -10.66 -0.58
N LYS A 103 9.25 -10.67 0.75
CA LYS A 103 9.57 -11.84 1.58
C LYS A 103 8.36 -12.21 2.42
N THR A 104 8.32 -13.48 2.84
CA THR A 104 7.33 -13.98 3.81
C THR A 104 7.44 -13.22 5.13
N GLY A 105 6.31 -13.01 5.80
CA GLY A 105 6.22 -12.35 7.10
C GLY A 105 5.57 -10.95 7.04
N SER A 106 5.78 -10.16 8.09
CA SER A 106 5.12 -8.85 8.26
C SER A 106 5.97 -7.65 7.83
N GLU A 107 7.21 -7.88 7.39
CA GLU A 107 8.16 -6.82 7.04
C GLU A 107 7.61 -5.88 5.97
N ALA A 108 6.87 -6.43 4.99
CA ALA A 108 6.22 -5.67 3.93
C ALA A 108 5.20 -4.62 4.43
N PHE A 109 4.71 -4.76 5.66
CA PHE A 109 3.69 -3.86 6.21
C PHE A 109 4.25 -2.92 7.28
N HIS A 110 5.56 -2.94 7.51
CA HIS A 110 6.19 -2.04 8.48
C HIS A 110 6.08 -0.59 8.02
N GLY A 111 5.66 0.30 8.93
CA GLY A 111 5.42 1.72 8.62
C GLY A 111 4.12 2.02 7.86
N CYS A 112 3.29 1.01 7.57
CA CYS A 112 1.95 1.23 6.99
C CYS A 112 0.93 1.61 8.09
N PRO A 113 -0.11 2.41 7.77
CA PRO A 113 -1.17 2.74 8.72
C PRO A 113 -1.91 1.51 9.27
N VAL A 114 -2.07 0.49 8.43
CA VAL A 114 -2.51 -0.86 8.82
C VAL A 114 -1.32 -1.80 8.60
N SER A 115 -0.80 -2.34 9.70
CA SER A 115 0.46 -3.11 9.71
C SER A 115 0.31 -4.53 10.24
N ARG A 116 -0.85 -4.89 10.81
CA ARG A 116 -1.15 -6.26 11.28
C ARG A 116 -1.51 -7.20 10.13
N CYS A 117 -0.60 -7.33 9.19
CA CYS A 117 -0.69 -8.24 8.06
C CYS A 117 0.58 -9.09 7.96
N SER A 118 0.50 -10.25 7.33
CA SER A 118 1.64 -11.07 6.95
C SER A 118 1.46 -11.64 5.54
N LEU A 119 2.55 -11.66 4.79
CA LEU A 119 2.65 -12.31 3.49
C LEU A 119 3.12 -13.75 3.68
N THR A 120 2.61 -14.65 2.84
CA THR A 120 3.07 -16.02 2.74
C THR A 120 2.95 -16.50 1.30
N GLU A 121 3.78 -17.47 0.93
CA GLU A 121 3.70 -18.23 -0.34
C GLU A 121 3.41 -19.71 -0.07
N ASP A 122 3.08 -20.05 1.16
CA ASP A 122 2.76 -21.42 1.59
C ASP A 122 1.34 -21.79 1.13
N GLU A 123 1.26 -22.60 0.08
CA GLU A 123 -0.01 -23.08 -0.48
C GLU A 123 -0.85 -23.88 0.52
N GLU A 124 -0.26 -24.48 1.56
CA GLU A 124 -1.02 -25.19 2.60
C GLU A 124 -1.95 -24.23 3.36
N ARG A 125 -1.61 -22.93 3.40
CA ARG A 125 -2.42 -21.88 4.02
C ARG A 125 -3.59 -21.42 3.18
N THR A 126 -3.78 -21.98 1.97
CA THR A 126 -4.90 -21.62 1.07
C THR A 126 -6.26 -21.65 1.77
N ARG A 127 -6.52 -22.56 2.71
CA ARG A 127 -7.82 -22.62 3.42
C ARG A 127 -7.96 -21.61 4.57
N ASN A 128 -6.84 -21.12 5.09
CA ASN A 128 -6.81 -20.31 6.32
C ASN A 128 -6.39 -18.86 6.09
N ALA A 129 -5.89 -18.52 4.89
CA ALA A 129 -5.55 -17.15 4.54
C ALA A 129 -6.81 -16.26 4.51
N ASP A 130 -6.70 -15.00 4.94
CA ASP A 130 -7.79 -14.03 4.83
C ASP A 130 -7.96 -13.55 3.39
N ALA A 131 -6.86 -13.47 2.64
CA ALA A 131 -6.87 -13.15 1.21
C ALA A 131 -5.89 -13.99 0.41
N ILE A 132 -6.26 -14.29 -0.84
CA ILE A 132 -5.38 -14.93 -1.82
C ILE A 132 -5.18 -13.96 -2.97
N LEU A 133 -3.91 -13.72 -3.30
CA LEU A 133 -3.48 -12.83 -4.36
C LEU A 133 -2.91 -13.66 -5.50
N TYR A 134 -3.61 -13.60 -6.64
CA TYR A 134 -3.17 -14.14 -7.91
C TYR A 134 -2.56 -13.02 -8.73
N LYS A 135 -1.40 -13.26 -9.34
CA LYS A 135 -0.64 -12.30 -10.14
C LYS A 135 -0.44 -12.85 -11.54
N ASP A 136 -0.95 -12.14 -12.54
CA ASP A 136 -0.78 -12.43 -13.98
C ASP A 136 -1.42 -13.75 -14.47
N HIS A 137 -1.51 -14.77 -13.63
CA HIS A 137 -2.02 -16.10 -13.94
C HIS A 137 -3.01 -16.61 -12.89
N PHE A 138 -3.92 -17.48 -13.32
CA PHE A 138 -4.86 -18.19 -12.47
C PHE A 138 -4.92 -19.67 -12.86
N ILE A 139 -4.66 -20.51 -11.87
CA ILE A 139 -4.87 -21.95 -11.95
C ILE A 139 -6.12 -22.26 -11.13
N HIS A 140 -7.12 -22.86 -11.76
CA HIS A 140 -8.35 -23.23 -11.07
C HIS A 140 -8.05 -24.25 -9.98
N SER A 141 -8.27 -23.88 -8.72
CA SER A 141 -8.11 -24.78 -7.58
C SER A 141 -9.41 -25.53 -7.32
N THR A 142 -9.31 -26.80 -6.93
CA THR A 142 -10.45 -27.61 -6.47
C THR A 142 -10.86 -27.26 -5.03
N VAL A 143 -10.12 -26.35 -4.37
CA VAL A 143 -10.38 -25.96 -2.99
C VAL A 143 -11.55 -24.99 -2.96
N SER A 144 -12.61 -25.36 -2.24
CA SER A 144 -13.74 -24.47 -1.98
C SER A 144 -13.29 -23.26 -1.16
N ARG A 145 -13.58 -22.05 -1.67
CA ARG A 145 -13.25 -20.78 -1.02
C ARG A 145 -14.07 -20.60 0.27
N PRO A 146 -13.42 -20.42 1.43
CA PRO A 146 -14.11 -20.06 2.67
C PRO A 146 -14.92 -18.76 2.53
N PRO A 147 -16.10 -18.61 3.17
CA PRO A 147 -16.97 -17.45 2.98
C PRO A 147 -16.35 -16.09 3.34
N LYS A 148 -15.36 -16.06 4.24
CA LYS A 148 -14.69 -14.84 4.71
C LYS A 148 -13.37 -14.55 3.98
N GLN A 149 -12.95 -15.42 3.08
CA GLN A 149 -11.72 -15.28 2.33
C GLN A 149 -11.97 -14.49 1.04
N VAL A 150 -11.09 -13.56 0.73
CA VAL A 150 -11.18 -12.72 -0.47
C VAL A 150 -10.15 -13.18 -1.51
N TRP A 151 -10.59 -13.45 -2.74
CA TRP A 151 -9.68 -13.75 -3.85
C TRP A 151 -9.48 -12.50 -4.70
N ILE A 152 -8.21 -12.15 -4.93
CA ILE A 152 -7.80 -10.93 -5.61
C ILE A 152 -7.01 -11.30 -6.85
N MET A 153 -7.45 -10.82 -8.01
CA MET A 153 -6.69 -10.93 -9.25
C MET A 153 -5.92 -9.63 -9.50
N TYR A 154 -4.60 -9.70 -9.56
CA TYR A 154 -3.72 -8.59 -9.87
C TYR A 154 -3.18 -8.70 -11.29
N LEU A 155 -3.44 -7.67 -12.09
CA LEU A 155 -3.05 -7.60 -13.50
C LEU A 155 -2.59 -6.19 -13.85
N LEU A 156 -1.32 -6.06 -14.27
CA LEU A 156 -0.83 -4.83 -14.88
C LEU A 156 -0.61 -4.95 -16.39
N GLU A 157 -0.48 -6.18 -16.91
CA GLU A 157 -0.27 -6.40 -18.33
C GLU A 157 -1.51 -6.08 -19.17
N CYS A 158 -1.29 -5.80 -20.45
CA CYS A 158 -2.39 -5.54 -21.38
C CYS A 158 -3.20 -6.83 -21.64
N PRO A 159 -4.49 -6.73 -22.04
CA PRO A 159 -5.36 -7.89 -22.22
C PRO A 159 -4.81 -8.95 -23.18
N TYR A 160 -4.04 -8.54 -24.19
CA TYR A 160 -3.41 -9.46 -25.15
C TYR A 160 -2.29 -10.32 -24.52
N HIS A 161 -1.67 -9.83 -23.44
CA HIS A 161 -0.57 -10.49 -22.74
C HIS A 161 -1.02 -11.07 -21.39
N THR A 162 -2.33 -11.20 -21.16
CA THR A 162 -2.90 -11.78 -19.94
C THR A 162 -3.70 -13.03 -20.27
N GLN A 163 -3.67 -14.01 -19.37
CA GLN A 163 -4.48 -15.22 -19.49
C GLN A 163 -5.98 -14.87 -19.51
N SER A 164 -6.72 -15.47 -20.45
CA SER A 164 -8.19 -15.43 -20.42
C SER A 164 -8.71 -16.40 -19.34
N VAL A 165 -9.20 -15.87 -18.23
CA VAL A 165 -9.83 -16.66 -17.17
C VAL A 165 -11.24 -17.07 -17.61
N GLN A 166 -11.44 -18.36 -17.88
CA GLN A 166 -12.70 -18.92 -18.42
C GLN A 166 -13.77 -19.18 -17.36
N TYR A 167 -13.47 -18.89 -16.09
CA TYR A 167 -14.35 -19.19 -14.97
C TYR A 167 -15.01 -17.89 -14.49
N PRO A 168 -16.35 -17.79 -14.54
CA PRO A 168 -17.05 -16.61 -14.05
C PRO A 168 -17.02 -16.55 -12.52
N ASN A 169 -17.01 -15.32 -11.96
CA ASN A 169 -17.17 -15.05 -10.53
C ASN A 169 -16.16 -15.73 -9.58
N VAL A 170 -14.96 -16.02 -10.10
CA VAL A 170 -13.85 -16.59 -9.32
C VAL A 170 -13.32 -15.60 -8.29
N PHE A 171 -13.09 -14.36 -8.70
CA PHE A 171 -12.46 -13.35 -7.85
C PHE A 171 -13.51 -12.48 -7.16
N ASN A 172 -13.22 -12.08 -5.93
CA ASN A 172 -14.01 -11.07 -5.24
C ASN A 172 -13.57 -9.68 -5.69
N TRP A 173 -12.25 -9.47 -5.78
CA TRP A 173 -11.67 -8.18 -6.10
C TRP A 173 -10.69 -8.27 -7.26
N THR A 174 -10.58 -7.16 -7.97
CA THR A 174 -9.60 -6.92 -9.01
C THR A 174 -8.63 -5.82 -8.59
N ALA A 175 -7.36 -6.00 -8.91
CA ALA A 175 -6.29 -5.04 -8.63
C ALA A 175 -5.53 -4.74 -9.93
N THR A 176 -5.97 -3.71 -10.67
CA THR A 176 -5.44 -3.41 -12.01
C THR A 176 -5.18 -1.92 -12.22
N TYR A 177 -4.58 -1.56 -13.35
CA TYR A 177 -4.43 -0.15 -13.74
C TYR A 177 -5.76 0.53 -14.12
N ARG A 178 -6.84 -0.23 -14.33
CA ARG A 178 -8.15 0.34 -14.71
C ARG A 178 -8.80 1.03 -13.51
N ARG A 179 -9.52 2.12 -13.78
CA ARG A 179 -10.23 2.89 -12.73
C ARG A 179 -11.43 2.16 -12.15
N ASP A 180 -11.96 1.16 -12.84
CA ASP A 180 -13.10 0.34 -12.43
C ASP A 180 -12.69 -0.91 -11.65
N SER A 181 -11.41 -1.11 -11.33
CA SER A 181 -11.00 -2.21 -10.44
C SER A 181 -11.23 -1.87 -8.97
N ASP A 182 -11.49 -2.89 -8.15
CA ASP A 182 -11.75 -2.75 -6.72
C ASP A 182 -10.60 -2.07 -6.00
N LEU A 183 -9.38 -2.55 -6.23
CA LEU A 183 -8.14 -1.94 -5.79
C LEU A 183 -7.49 -1.29 -7.01
N VAL A 184 -7.21 0.02 -6.94
CA VAL A 184 -6.64 0.72 -8.09
C VAL A 184 -5.12 0.64 -7.98
N ALA A 185 -4.52 -0.09 -8.91
CA ALA A 185 -3.10 -0.39 -8.95
C ALA A 185 -2.48 0.21 -10.24
N PRO A 186 -2.30 1.53 -10.32
CA PRO A 186 -1.61 2.12 -11.46
C PRO A 186 -0.11 1.81 -11.38
N TYR A 187 0.57 1.80 -12.53
CA TYR A 187 2.04 1.75 -12.56
C TYR A 187 2.65 2.83 -11.67
N GLU A 188 2.16 4.07 -11.84
CA GLU A 188 2.53 5.22 -11.04
C GLU A 188 1.34 6.18 -10.91
N LYS A 189 1.30 6.95 -9.82
CA LYS A 189 0.35 8.04 -9.63
C LYS A 189 1.08 9.36 -9.45
N TRP A 190 0.67 10.36 -10.23
CA TRP A 190 1.13 11.72 -10.04
C TRP A 190 0.27 12.44 -8.99
N THR A 191 0.94 13.15 -8.09
CA THR A 191 0.30 14.07 -7.13
C THR A 191 1.25 15.22 -6.81
N TYR A 192 0.67 16.34 -6.38
CA TYR A 192 1.41 17.51 -5.96
C TYR A 192 2.26 17.20 -4.73
N TYR A 193 3.52 17.63 -4.77
CA TYR A 193 4.46 17.43 -3.66
C TYR A 193 4.14 18.34 -2.46
N ASN A 194 3.74 19.57 -2.73
CA ASN A 194 3.20 20.51 -1.75
C ASN A 194 1.75 20.79 -2.14
N ARG A 195 0.77 20.46 -1.27
CA ARG A 195 -0.59 21.00 -1.44
C ARG A 195 -0.52 22.51 -1.22
N GLN A 196 -1.03 23.30 -2.17
CA GLN A 196 -1.12 24.75 -2.04
C GLN A 196 -2.02 25.11 -0.87
#